data_AF-A0AAJ0HVT5-F1
#
_entry.id   AF-A0AAJ0HVT5-F1
#
_cell.length_a   1.000
_cell.length_b   1.000
_cell.length_c   1.000
_cell.angle_alpha   90.00
_cell.angle_beta   90.00
_cell.angle_gamma   90.00
#
_symmetry.space_group_name_H-M   'P 1'
#
loop_
_entity.id
_entity.type
_entity.pdbx_description
1 polymer ?
#
loop_
_entity_poly.entity_id
_entity_poly.type
_entity_poly.pdbx_seq_one_letter_code
_entity_poly.pdbx_strand_id
1 'polypeptide(L)'
;MEALELGKELWKTCRKIAEEYLGPNVNSAKVHDSGKEPVVLGIGHCHMDSCWLLPFAETKRKAARSWSHQCDWMDPYPELNLACSQALLAAETMEKLRFVALA
;
A
#
# COMPACT_ATOMS: atom_id res chain seq x y z
N MET A 1 8.13 -35.44 5.41
CA MET A 1 8.72 -34.59 4.35
C MET A 1 7.90 -34.64 3.07
N GLU A 2 7.45 -35.80 2.61
CA GLU A 2 6.72 -35.99 1.34
C GLU A 2 5.37 -35.24 1.23
N ALA A 3 4.57 -35.22 2.31
CA ALA A 3 3.29 -34.50 2.34
C ALA A 3 3.44 -32.96 2.23
N LEU A 4 4.53 -32.39 2.74
CA LEU A 4 4.81 -30.96 2.65
C LEU A 4 5.18 -30.57 1.21
N GLU A 5 5.95 -31.41 0.52
CA GLU A 5 6.30 -31.19 -0.88
C GLU A 5 5.07 -31.35 -1.81
N LEU A 6 4.20 -32.32 -1.53
CA LEU A 6 2.94 -32.47 -2.25
C LEU A 6 2.04 -31.22 -2.13
N GLY A 7 1.98 -30.64 -0.93
CA GLY A 7 1.26 -29.39 -0.67
C GLY A 7 1.84 -28.19 -1.43
N LYS A 8 3.18 -28.08 -1.54
CA LYS A 8 3.84 -27.02 -2.30
C LYS A 8 3.54 -27.11 -3.80
N GLU A 9 3.53 -28.31 -4.37
CA GLU A 9 3.22 -28.52 -5.79
C GLU A 9 1.73 -28.29 -6.10
N LEU A 10 0.83 -28.69 -5.20
CA LEU A 10 -0.59 -28.36 -5.29
C LEU A 10 -0.80 -26.85 -5.29
N TRP A 11 -0.15 -26.12 -4.36
CA TRP A 11 -0.24 -24.67 -4.29
C TRP A 11 0.18 -23.98 -5.59
N LYS A 12 1.31 -24.40 -6.18
CA LYS A 12 1.76 -23.87 -7.48
C LYS A 12 0.73 -24.13 -8.58
N THR A 13 0.11 -25.31 -8.58
CA THR A 13 -0.91 -25.69 -9.56
C THR A 13 -2.17 -24.82 -9.40
N CYS A 14 -2.66 -24.64 -8.17
CA CYS A 14 -3.79 -23.76 -7.90
C CYS A 14 -3.53 -22.31 -8.31
N ARG A 15 -2.31 -21.79 -8.11
CA ARG A 15 -1.95 -20.44 -8.56
C ARG A 15 -1.98 -20.31 -10.09
N LYS A 16 -1.51 -21.32 -10.82
CA LYS A 16 -1.60 -21.33 -12.29
C LYS A 16 -3.05 -21.27 -12.77
N ILE A 17 -3.95 -22.03 -12.12
CA ILE A 17 -5.38 -21.98 -12.44
C ILE A 17 -5.96 -20.58 -12.14
N ALA A 18 -5.57 -19.94 -11.03
CA ALA A 18 -6.02 -18.59 -10.70
C ALA A 18 -5.51 -17.53 -11.70
N GLU A 19 -4.30 -17.68 -12.23
CA GLU A 19 -3.72 -16.80 -13.24
C GLU A 19 -4.50 -16.81 -14.56
N GLU A 20 -5.24 -17.87 -14.89
CA GLU A 20 -6.15 -17.90 -16.06
C GLU A 20 -7.27 -16.86 -15.95
N TYR A 21 -7.72 -16.53 -14.73
CA TYR A 21 -8.79 -15.57 -14.47
C TYR A 21 -8.26 -14.17 -14.14
N LEU A 22 -7.20 -14.10 -13.33
CA LEU A 22 -6.63 -12.83 -12.84
C LEU A 22 -5.64 -12.20 -13.82
N GLY A 23 -5.09 -13.00 -14.73
CA GLY A 23 -4.07 -12.62 -15.69
C GLY A 23 -2.64 -12.92 -15.22
N PRO A 24 -1.67 -12.94 -16.15
CA PRO A 24 -0.29 -13.40 -15.89
C PRO A 24 0.54 -12.41 -15.06
N ASN A 25 0.14 -11.14 -15.00
CA ASN A 25 0.93 -10.08 -14.37
C ASN A 25 0.64 -9.89 -12.88
N VAL A 26 -0.26 -10.70 -12.28
CA VAL A 26 -0.83 -10.51 -10.93
C VAL A 26 0.19 -10.31 -9.80
N ASN A 27 1.42 -10.77 -9.99
CA ASN A 27 2.51 -10.67 -9.01
C ASN A 27 3.46 -9.47 -9.27
N SER A 28 3.06 -8.50 -10.09
CA SER A 28 3.90 -7.36 -10.47
C SER A 28 3.09 -6.11 -10.77
N ALA A 29 3.72 -4.93 -10.69
CA ALA A 29 3.12 -3.64 -11.03
C ALA A 29 2.57 -3.56 -12.48
N LYS A 30 2.99 -4.47 -13.37
CA LYS A 30 2.53 -4.55 -14.76
C LYS A 30 1.04 -4.87 -14.90
N VAL A 31 0.33 -5.19 -13.82
CA VAL A 31 -1.14 -5.26 -13.83
C VAL A 31 -1.78 -3.93 -14.24
N HIS A 32 -1.11 -2.81 -14.00
CA HIS A 32 -1.61 -1.48 -14.36
C HIS A 32 -1.36 -1.13 -15.84
N ASP A 33 -0.46 -1.85 -16.53
CA ASP A 33 -0.08 -1.63 -17.93
C ASP A 33 -1.07 -2.27 -18.92
N SER A 34 -2.38 -2.06 -18.71
CA SER A 34 -3.42 -2.69 -19.54
C SER A 34 -3.63 -2.03 -20.91
N GLY A 35 -2.99 -0.88 -21.16
CA GLY A 35 -3.16 -0.07 -22.38
C GLY A 35 -4.55 0.55 -22.54
N LYS A 36 -5.40 0.44 -21.50
CA LYS A 36 -6.74 1.01 -21.45
C LYS A 36 -6.74 2.24 -20.57
N GLU A 37 -7.60 3.19 -20.91
CA GLU A 37 -7.84 4.36 -20.06
C GLU A 37 -8.51 3.93 -18.74
N PRO A 38 -7.95 4.32 -17.58
CA PRO A 38 -8.51 3.96 -16.29
C PRO A 38 -9.81 4.71 -16.04
N VAL A 39 -10.89 3.96 -15.77
CA VAL A 39 -12.19 4.53 -15.37
C VAL A 39 -12.28 4.75 -13.86
N VAL A 40 -11.49 4.00 -13.09
CA VAL A 40 -11.43 4.06 -11.63
C VAL A 40 -9.99 4.30 -11.22
N LEU A 41 -9.79 5.25 -10.30
CA LEU A 41 -8.50 5.57 -9.72
C LEU A 41 -8.51 5.15 -8.25
N GLY A 42 -7.47 4.41 -7.84
CA GLY A 42 -7.25 4.04 -6.44
C GLY A 42 -6.10 4.84 -5.85
N ILE A 43 -6.26 5.31 -4.61
CA ILE A 43 -5.20 6.00 -3.88
C ILE A 43 -5.16 5.50 -2.43
N GLY A 44 -3.95 5.32 -1.89
CA GLY A 44 -3.78 5.04 -0.47
C GLY A 44 -4.17 6.28 0.34
N HIS A 45 -4.96 6.11 1.38
CA HIS A 45 -5.35 7.20 2.28
C HIS A 45 -5.39 6.73 3.73
N CYS A 46 -4.86 7.55 4.63
CA CYS A 46 -4.94 7.34 6.07
C CYS A 46 -5.52 8.59 6.70
N HIS A 47 -6.82 8.55 7.00
CA HIS A 47 -7.47 9.60 7.78
C HIS A 47 -6.97 9.56 9.21
N MET A 48 -6.55 10.70 9.73
CA MET A 48 -5.93 10.83 11.04
C MET A 48 -6.61 11.97 11.78
N ASP A 49 -7.25 11.72 12.92
CA ASP A 49 -7.82 12.81 13.70
C ASP A 49 -6.79 13.39 14.67
N SER A 50 -6.49 14.69 14.55
CA SER A 50 -5.47 15.37 15.37
C SER A 50 -5.68 15.22 16.88
N CYS A 51 -6.93 15.36 17.36
CA CYS A 51 -7.29 15.28 18.78
C CYS A 51 -8.73 14.79 18.97
N TRP A 52 -9.10 13.63 18.43
CA TRP A 52 -10.50 13.16 18.57
C TRP A 52 -10.83 12.68 19.98
N LEU A 53 -10.20 11.57 20.40
CA LEU A 53 -10.39 10.98 21.75
C LEU A 53 -9.09 10.94 22.56
N LEU A 54 -7.97 11.32 21.94
CA LEU A 54 -6.64 11.27 22.53
C LEU A 54 -5.95 12.63 22.40
N PRO A 55 -4.98 12.93 23.28
CA PRO A 55 -4.15 14.12 23.15
C PRO A 55 -3.34 14.11 21.86
N PHE A 56 -2.98 15.30 21.37
CA PHE A 56 -2.17 15.48 20.16
C PHE A 56 -0.86 14.69 20.17
N ALA A 57 -0.24 14.53 21.35
CA ALA A 57 0.97 13.74 21.52
C ALA A 57 0.82 12.29 21.00
N GLU A 58 -0.34 11.67 21.23
CA GLU A 58 -0.57 10.30 20.75
C GLU A 58 -0.89 10.26 19.28
N THR A 59 -1.50 11.31 18.74
CA THR A 59 -1.68 11.43 17.29
C THR A 59 -0.35 11.52 16.57
N LYS A 60 0.63 12.25 17.11
CA LYS A 60 2.00 12.27 16.55
C LYS A 60 2.64 10.88 16.54
N ARG A 61 2.50 10.10 17.62
CA ARG A 61 3.00 8.72 17.67
C ARG A 61 2.27 7.79 16.70
N LYS A 62 0.96 7.96 16.54
CA LYS A 62 0.16 7.22 15.55
C LYS A 62 0.61 7.55 14.13
N ALA A 63 0.81 8.84 13.82
CA ALA A 63 1.25 9.31 12.52
C ALA A 63 2.61 8.71 12.15
N ALA A 64 3.58 8.81 13.07
CA ALA A 64 4.90 8.24 12.87
C ALA A 64 4.83 6.75 12.51
N ARG A 65 4.09 5.93 13.27
CA ARG A 65 3.97 4.48 13.00
C ARG A 65 3.21 4.17 11.71
N SER A 66 2.07 4.82 11.48
CA SER A 66 1.25 4.55 10.30
C SER A 66 1.99 4.94 9.02
N TRP A 67 2.66 6.08 9.05
CA TRP A 67 3.28 6.60 7.85
C TRP A 67 4.69 6.07 7.61
N SER A 68 5.48 5.78 8.64
CA SER A 68 6.76 5.07 8.43
C SER A 68 6.54 3.74 7.73
N HIS A 69 5.49 3.01 8.12
CA HIS A 69 5.11 1.76 7.48
C HIS A 69 4.77 1.96 5.99
N GLN A 70 3.99 2.99 5.65
CA GLN A 70 3.68 3.31 4.26
C GLN A 70 4.93 3.61 3.43
N CYS A 71 5.92 4.27 4.02
CA CYS A 71 7.19 4.55 3.36
C CYS A 71 7.97 3.28 3.06
N ASP A 72 8.01 2.35 4.02
CA ASP A 72 8.67 1.04 3.83
C ASP A 72 8.01 0.23 2.69
N TRP A 73 6.70 0.40 2.45
CA TRP A 73 5.99 -0.27 1.36
C TRP A 73 6.16 0.39 0.00
N MET A 74 6.52 1.67 -0.07
CA MET A 74 6.74 2.36 -1.34
C MET A 74 7.96 1.84 -2.10
N ASP A 75 8.93 1.23 -1.41
CA ASP A 75 10.11 0.61 -2.03
C ASP A 75 9.76 -0.67 -2.82
N PRO A 76 9.10 -1.69 -2.24
CA PRO A 76 8.69 -2.89 -2.96
C PRO A 76 7.48 -2.71 -3.89
N TYR A 77 6.66 -1.66 -3.70
CA TYR A 77 5.48 -1.35 -4.53
C TYR A 77 5.59 0.07 -5.10
N PRO A 78 6.39 0.29 -6.16
CA PRO A 78 6.63 1.61 -6.72
C PRO A 78 5.38 2.29 -7.29
N GLU A 79 4.31 1.54 -7.56
CA GLU A 79 2.99 2.02 -7.97
C GLU A 79 2.15 2.62 -6.82
N LEU A 80 2.52 2.35 -5.57
CA LEU A 80 1.77 2.79 -4.39
C LEU A 80 1.91 4.29 -4.19
N ASN A 81 0.77 4.99 -4.20
CA ASN A 81 0.70 6.43 -3.90
C ASN A 81 -0.14 6.68 -2.64
N LEU A 82 0.37 7.51 -1.72
CA LEU A 82 -0.31 7.88 -0.48
C LEU A 82 -0.74 9.35 -0.51
N ALA A 83 -2.00 9.60 -0.19
CA ALA A 83 -2.56 10.93 0.05
C ALA A 83 -2.73 11.21 1.54
N CYS A 84 -2.23 12.37 1.97
CA CYS A 84 -2.46 12.92 3.31
C CYS A 84 -3.03 14.32 3.20
N SER A 85 -4.13 14.60 3.91
CA SER A 85 -4.80 15.91 3.91
C SER A 85 -4.22 16.90 4.92
N GLN A 86 -3.35 16.46 5.84
CA GLN A 86 -2.98 17.23 7.02
C GLN A 86 -1.53 17.68 6.98
N ALA A 87 -1.30 18.87 6.43
CA ALA A 87 0.03 19.46 6.30
C ALA A 87 0.77 19.61 7.65
N LEU A 88 0.06 20.00 8.72
CA LEU A 88 0.64 20.14 10.06
C LEU A 88 1.24 18.82 10.56
N LEU A 89 0.45 17.74 10.48
CA LEU A 89 0.87 16.44 11.00
C LEU A 89 2.00 15.85 10.15
N ALA A 90 1.94 16.04 8.83
CA ALA A 90 3.03 15.70 7.90
C ALA A 90 4.33 16.41 8.29
N ALA A 91 4.30 17.74 8.46
CA ALA A 91 5.49 18.51 8.83
C ALA A 91 6.11 18.06 10.17
N GLU A 92 5.29 17.73 11.17
CA GLU A 92 5.75 17.30 12.50
C GLU A 92 6.41 15.92 12.51
N THR A 93 6.14 15.07 11.51
CA THR A 93 6.54 13.65 11.58
C THR A 93 7.34 13.16 10.38
N MET A 94 7.41 13.94 9.29
CA MET A 94 7.81 13.44 7.97
C MET A 94 8.79 14.41 7.30
N GLU A 95 10.08 14.26 7.62
CA GLU A 95 11.14 15.15 7.12
C GLU A 95 11.74 14.72 5.76
N LYS A 96 11.35 13.57 5.19
CA LYS A 96 12.10 12.91 4.08
C LYS A 96 11.30 12.32 2.89
N LEU A 97 10.06 12.73 2.62
CA LEU A 97 9.18 11.91 1.79
C LEU A 97 8.58 12.60 0.55
N ARG A 98 8.48 11.82 -0.53
CA ARG A 98 7.82 12.16 -1.80
C ARG A 98 6.30 12.01 -1.62
N PHE A 99 5.59 13.13 -1.46
CA PHE A 99 4.12 13.16 -1.41
C PHE A 99 3.52 13.87 -2.62
N VAL A 100 2.35 13.39 -3.02
CA VAL A 100 1.40 14.18 -3.78
C VAL A 100 0.57 14.96 -2.77
N ALA A 101 0.91 16.24 -2.58
CA ALA A 101 0.09 17.15 -1.79
C ALA A 101 -1.23 17.38 -2.54
N LEU A 102 -2.33 16.88 -1.99
CA LEU A 102 -3.67 17.29 -2.41
C LEU A 102 -3.98 18.57 -1.63
N ALA A 103 -3.76 19.72 -2.28
CA ALA A 103 -4.21 21.02 -1.82
C ALA A 103 -5.66 21.27 -2.26
#